data_AF-A0A7V7WI69-F1
#
_entry.id   AF-A0A7V7WI69-F1
#
_cell.length_a   1.000
_cell.length_b   1.000
_cell.length_c   1.000
_cell.angle_alpha   90.00
_cell.angle_beta   90.00
_cell.angle_gamma   90.00
#
_symmetry.space_group_name_H-M   'P 1'
#
loop_
_entity.id
_entity.type
_entity.pdbx_description
1 polymer ?
#
loop_
_entity_poly.entity_id
_entity_poly.type
_entity_poly.pdbx_seq_one_letter_code
_entity_poly.pdbx_strand_id
1 'polypeptide(L)'
;SNGVSDDTDADVDCDDTDCAADPACAAPGDDDDGDGVLNATDNCPSVANPGQENTDGDGLGNACDDSEGDCDNGVTDDTDALVDCADPDCAAAANCLDDDSDGVPNIADNCDNVANPGQEDGDGDGFGNACDGSEGLCNNGASDDTDGDVDCADADCAADPVCTNPGGDDDGDGVPNASDNCPADANPGQENGDGDGFGDVCDNSEGDCGNGLNDDIDGDVDCADSECSATPNCVDDDGDGVPNVFDNCPNDFNDTQDDFDFDGIGDACDAFPIDFDNDGVDDFSDNCFDVPNPGQEETDGDFIGNACDPSEGNCVNGGDDDNDALVDCQDSDCSAAQACAALPDDDGDGIPNVTDNCPSDANADQADTDGDGAGNACDANPDLPEDDDGDGPGTGPTIPPGSQPAGGGGLGCSLNGAAANHGIPTLYAGIGALAIWALRWRRGRKI
;
A
#
# COMPACT_ATOMS: atom_id res chain seq x y z
N SER A 1 -25.32 49.53 -0.24
CA SER A 1 -24.24 50.07 -1.06
C SER A 1 -24.62 51.33 -1.83
N ASN A 2 -23.99 52.46 -1.48
CA ASN A 2 -23.77 53.60 -2.39
C ASN A 2 -22.48 53.46 -3.23
N GLY A 3 -21.71 52.39 -3.01
CA GLY A 3 -20.44 52.10 -3.68
C GLY A 3 -19.20 52.73 -3.03
N VAL A 4 -19.25 53.03 -1.72
CA VAL A 4 -18.16 53.65 -0.94
C VAL A 4 -18.26 53.17 0.51
N SER A 5 -17.19 52.57 1.04
CA SER A 5 -17.17 52.14 2.44
C SER A 5 -17.21 53.31 3.42
N ASP A 6 -17.96 53.14 4.52
CA ASP A 6 -18.03 54.04 5.66
C ASP A 6 -17.40 53.50 6.97
N ASP A 7 -16.73 52.35 6.90
CA ASP A 7 -16.01 51.64 7.95
C ASP A 7 -14.47 51.97 7.96
N THR A 8 -13.61 50.99 8.29
CA THR A 8 -12.15 51.13 8.39
C THR A 8 -11.29 50.36 7.38
N ASP A 9 -11.75 49.32 6.70
CA ASP A 9 -10.89 48.54 5.78
C ASP A 9 -10.88 49.05 4.33
N ALA A 10 -11.92 49.80 3.94
CA ALA A 10 -12.14 50.44 2.65
C ALA A 10 -12.71 49.55 1.52
N ASP A 11 -13.08 48.30 1.82
CA ASP A 11 -13.82 47.43 0.92
C ASP A 11 -15.34 47.63 1.09
N VAL A 12 -16.13 47.33 0.06
CA VAL A 12 -17.59 47.62 0.05
C VAL A 12 -18.37 46.33 0.24
N ASP A 13 -18.59 45.97 1.49
CA ASP A 13 -19.15 44.69 1.92
C ASP A 13 -20.40 44.85 2.83
N CYS A 14 -20.63 43.95 3.79
CA CYS A 14 -21.78 44.01 4.71
C CYS A 14 -21.55 44.77 6.02
N ASP A 15 -20.32 45.09 6.40
CA ASP A 15 -20.02 45.91 7.59
C ASP A 15 -20.32 47.41 7.33
N ASP A 16 -20.34 47.78 6.06
CA ASP A 16 -20.74 49.07 5.52
C ASP A 16 -22.20 49.44 5.93
N THR A 17 -22.39 50.60 6.59
CA THR A 17 -23.68 50.97 7.23
C THR A 17 -24.85 51.02 6.24
N ASP A 18 -24.58 51.22 4.95
CA ASP A 18 -25.58 51.29 3.90
C ASP A 18 -25.74 50.00 3.06
N CYS A 19 -24.95 48.97 3.36
CA CYS A 19 -25.07 47.61 2.85
C CYS A 19 -25.77 46.67 3.83
N ALA A 20 -25.66 46.91 5.15
CA ALA A 20 -26.33 46.15 6.23
C ALA A 20 -27.87 46.04 6.17
N ALA A 21 -28.52 46.55 5.11
CA ALA A 21 -29.95 46.40 4.83
C ALA A 21 -30.24 45.66 3.50
N ASP A 22 -29.21 45.16 2.82
CA ASP A 22 -29.34 44.26 1.67
C ASP A 22 -29.81 42.88 2.16
N PRO A 23 -30.76 42.21 1.49
CA PRO A 23 -31.12 40.83 1.81
C PRO A 23 -29.96 39.82 1.74
N ALA A 24 -28.88 40.13 1.02
CA ALA A 24 -27.65 39.33 1.02
C ALA A 24 -26.81 39.52 2.31
N CYS A 25 -26.98 40.64 3.01
CA CYS A 25 -26.42 40.90 4.35
C CYS A 25 -27.41 40.52 5.47
N ALA A 26 -28.31 39.56 5.21
CA ALA A 26 -29.10 38.96 6.27
C ALA A 26 -28.12 38.24 7.21
N ALA A 27 -28.00 38.76 8.43
CA ALA A 27 -26.98 38.45 9.44
C ALA A 27 -26.27 37.10 9.26
N PRO A 28 -24.92 37.07 9.28
CA PRO A 28 -24.22 35.86 9.70
C PRO A 28 -24.88 35.35 11.00
N GLY A 29 -24.87 34.04 11.22
CA GLY A 29 -25.18 33.56 12.56
C GLY A 29 -24.27 34.27 13.56
N ASP A 30 -24.75 34.46 14.78
CA ASP A 30 -23.80 34.73 15.85
C ASP A 30 -22.81 33.54 15.88
N ASP A 31 -21.53 33.84 16.05
CA ASP A 31 -20.40 32.93 16.23
C ASP A 31 -19.78 33.43 17.55
N ASP A 32 -20.08 32.71 18.65
CA ASP A 32 -19.89 33.22 20.02
C ASP A 32 -18.44 33.08 20.53
N ASP A 33 -17.62 32.23 19.90
CA ASP A 33 -16.21 31.99 20.27
C ASP A 33 -15.18 32.29 19.17
N GLY A 34 -15.60 32.44 17.92
CA GLY A 34 -14.81 32.96 16.80
C GLY A 34 -14.02 31.90 16.05
N ASP A 35 -14.55 30.68 15.96
CA ASP A 35 -13.89 29.53 15.32
C ASP A 35 -14.12 29.42 13.80
N GLY A 36 -15.15 30.11 13.28
CA GLY A 36 -15.56 30.11 11.87
C GLY A 36 -16.85 29.36 11.58
N VAL A 37 -17.44 28.68 12.57
CA VAL A 37 -18.72 27.97 12.51
C VAL A 37 -19.80 28.81 13.20
N LEU A 38 -21.01 28.79 12.67
CA LEU A 38 -22.11 29.58 13.22
C LEU A 38 -22.80 28.82 14.37
N ASN A 39 -23.18 29.51 15.46
CA ASN A 39 -23.89 28.96 16.64
C ASN A 39 -25.16 28.11 16.33
N ALA A 40 -25.65 28.11 15.09
CA ALA A 40 -26.81 27.34 14.62
C ALA A 40 -26.45 25.97 14.01
N THR A 41 -25.17 25.75 13.72
CA THR A 41 -24.57 24.54 13.13
C THR A 41 -23.37 24.03 13.93
N ASP A 42 -22.81 24.89 14.78
CA ASP A 42 -21.74 24.60 15.71
C ASP A 42 -22.21 23.63 16.83
N ASN A 43 -21.46 22.53 17.01
CA ASN A 43 -21.70 21.54 18.06
C ASN A 43 -21.07 21.93 19.42
N CYS A 44 -20.20 22.95 19.46
CA CYS A 44 -19.66 23.55 20.68
C CYS A 44 -19.74 25.10 20.72
N PRO A 45 -20.93 25.75 20.75
CA PRO A 45 -21.17 27.22 20.68
C PRO A 45 -20.59 28.16 21.74
N SER A 46 -19.48 27.79 22.37
CA SER A 46 -18.70 28.60 23.32
C SER A 46 -17.27 28.05 23.55
N VAL A 47 -16.85 27.03 22.81
CA VAL A 47 -15.53 26.38 22.85
C VAL A 47 -15.05 26.07 21.44
N ALA A 48 -14.40 27.07 20.83
CA ALA A 48 -13.90 27.05 19.45
C ALA A 48 -13.27 25.72 19.00
N ASN A 49 -13.91 25.06 18.02
CA ASN A 49 -13.52 23.78 17.42
C ASN A 49 -13.81 23.79 15.90
N PRO A 50 -12.98 24.46 15.08
CA PRO A 50 -13.27 24.67 13.66
C PRO A 50 -13.44 23.39 12.82
N GLY A 51 -12.92 22.25 13.29
CA GLY A 51 -13.08 20.93 12.67
C GLY A 51 -14.40 20.24 12.98
N GLN A 52 -15.13 20.71 14.00
CA GLN A 52 -16.44 20.21 14.42
C GLN A 52 -16.48 18.69 14.68
N GLU A 53 -15.35 18.15 15.15
CA GLU A 53 -15.20 16.75 15.50
C GLU A 53 -16.28 16.33 16.53
N ASN A 54 -16.95 15.22 16.23
CA ASN A 54 -18.00 14.60 17.03
C ASN A 54 -17.93 13.09 16.73
N THR A 55 -17.28 12.34 17.61
CA THR A 55 -16.98 10.91 17.42
C THR A 55 -18.23 10.03 17.54
N ASP A 56 -19.00 10.19 18.61
CA ASP A 56 -20.12 9.29 18.97
C ASP A 56 -21.44 9.63 18.24
N GLY A 57 -21.51 10.78 17.57
CA GLY A 57 -22.66 11.27 16.83
C GLY A 57 -23.72 11.98 17.69
N ASP A 58 -23.36 12.43 18.90
CA ASP A 58 -24.21 13.15 19.86
C ASP A 58 -24.56 14.60 19.36
N GLY A 59 -25.20 15.41 20.19
CA GLY A 59 -25.46 16.83 19.94
C GLY A 59 -24.34 17.80 20.34
N LEU A 60 -23.24 17.32 20.92
CA LEU A 60 -22.03 18.06 21.31
C LEU A 60 -20.88 17.71 20.35
N GLY A 61 -19.70 18.31 20.54
CA GLY A 61 -18.48 17.96 19.81
C GLY A 61 -17.33 17.74 20.79
N ASN A 62 -16.27 17.07 20.36
CA ASN A 62 -15.24 16.55 21.27
C ASN A 62 -14.54 17.65 22.09
N ALA A 63 -14.59 18.91 21.63
CA ALA A 63 -14.01 20.05 22.33
C ALA A 63 -14.83 20.50 23.56
N CYS A 64 -16.10 20.10 23.66
CA CYS A 64 -17.03 20.51 24.72
C CYS A 64 -17.88 19.39 25.32
N ASP A 65 -17.73 18.15 24.85
CA ASP A 65 -18.28 16.98 25.53
C ASP A 65 -17.60 16.77 26.90
N ASP A 66 -18.34 16.17 27.83
CA ASP A 66 -17.89 15.74 29.14
C ASP A 66 -18.29 14.29 29.47
N SER A 67 -18.52 13.46 28.44
CA SER A 67 -18.86 12.04 28.57
C SER A 67 -18.45 11.17 27.38
N GLU A 68 -17.74 10.07 27.65
CA GLU A 68 -17.46 9.03 26.64
C GLU A 68 -18.72 8.22 26.27
N GLY A 69 -19.21 8.48 25.05
CA GLY A 69 -20.42 7.93 24.45
C GLY A 69 -20.19 6.64 23.66
N ASP A 70 -18.99 6.43 23.12
CA ASP A 70 -18.62 5.22 22.36
C ASP A 70 -17.37 4.50 22.94
N CYS A 71 -17.64 3.53 23.80
CA CYS A 71 -16.63 2.81 24.58
C CYS A 71 -15.95 1.63 23.85
N ASP A 72 -15.84 1.65 22.50
CA ASP A 72 -15.39 0.51 21.68
C ASP A 72 -14.70 0.92 20.35
N ASN A 73 -13.99 2.04 20.34
CA ASN A 73 -13.45 2.62 19.10
C ASN A 73 -11.97 3.04 19.17
N GLY A 74 -11.34 3.02 20.35
CA GLY A 74 -9.93 3.35 20.53
C GLY A 74 -9.60 4.84 20.36
N VAL A 75 -10.60 5.71 20.27
CA VAL A 75 -10.45 7.17 20.30
C VAL A 75 -11.08 7.73 21.58
N THR A 76 -10.92 9.04 21.77
CA THR A 76 -11.53 9.80 22.87
C THR A 76 -12.48 10.80 22.25
N ASP A 77 -13.71 10.83 22.73
CA ASP A 77 -14.70 11.85 22.38
C ASP A 77 -14.70 13.02 23.38
N ASP A 78 -14.00 12.89 24.51
CA ASP A 78 -14.00 13.85 25.62
C ASP A 78 -12.68 14.68 25.72
N THR A 79 -12.50 15.43 26.82
CA THR A 79 -11.32 16.28 27.07
C THR A 79 -10.28 15.71 28.06
N ASP A 80 -10.51 14.52 28.63
CA ASP A 80 -9.69 13.80 29.62
C ASP A 80 -8.56 13.00 28.92
N ALA A 81 -8.83 12.51 27.70
CA ALA A 81 -7.94 11.73 26.83
C ALA A 81 -7.59 10.32 27.36
N LEU A 82 -8.50 9.74 28.13
CA LEU A 82 -8.66 8.30 28.25
C LEU A 82 -9.54 7.80 27.09
N VAL A 83 -9.58 6.49 26.87
CA VAL A 83 -10.31 5.87 25.76
C VAL A 83 -10.96 4.57 26.24
N ASP A 84 -12.10 4.22 25.67
CA ASP A 84 -12.83 2.97 25.94
C ASP A 84 -12.92 2.65 27.46
N CYS A 85 -12.67 1.40 27.84
CA CYS A 85 -12.70 0.93 29.23
C CYS A 85 -11.57 1.45 30.13
N ALA A 86 -10.62 2.24 29.61
CA ALA A 86 -9.71 3.01 30.45
C ALA A 86 -10.37 4.29 30.99
N ASP A 87 -11.44 4.77 30.33
CA ASP A 87 -12.19 5.94 30.72
C ASP A 87 -13.14 5.68 31.92
N PRO A 88 -13.22 6.59 32.92
CA PRO A 88 -14.10 6.44 34.08
C PRO A 88 -15.60 6.47 33.79
N ASP A 89 -16.05 7.11 32.72
CA ASP A 89 -17.46 7.24 32.33
C ASP A 89 -17.90 6.01 31.51
N CYS A 90 -17.00 5.39 30.75
CA CYS A 90 -17.16 4.04 30.20
C CYS A 90 -17.12 2.90 31.23
N ALA A 91 -16.73 3.14 32.49
CA ALA A 91 -16.62 2.09 33.53
C ALA A 91 -17.94 1.39 33.94
N ALA A 92 -19.07 1.77 33.33
CA ALA A 92 -20.37 1.10 33.47
C ALA A 92 -20.94 0.59 32.13
N ALA A 93 -20.22 0.74 31.02
CA ALA A 93 -20.56 0.17 29.72
C ALA A 93 -20.47 -1.37 29.76
N ALA A 94 -21.32 -2.04 28.99
CA ALA A 94 -21.50 -3.50 29.10
C ALA A 94 -20.33 -4.31 28.52
N ASN A 95 -19.61 -3.74 27.56
CA ASN A 95 -18.37 -4.26 26.98
C ASN A 95 -17.15 -3.99 27.92
N CYS A 96 -17.24 -2.99 28.80
CA CYS A 96 -16.23 -2.72 29.83
C CYS A 96 -16.42 -3.46 31.16
N LEU A 97 -17.40 -4.38 31.21
CA LEU A 97 -17.52 -5.34 32.32
C LEU A 97 -16.56 -6.52 32.11
N ASP A 98 -16.36 -7.29 33.18
CA ASP A 98 -15.59 -8.54 33.23
C ASP A 98 -16.57 -9.55 33.87
N ASP A 99 -17.41 -10.16 33.02
CA ASP A 99 -18.62 -10.88 33.46
C ASP A 99 -18.30 -12.25 34.09
N ASP A 100 -17.16 -12.85 33.79
CA ASP A 100 -16.69 -14.12 34.37
C ASP A 100 -15.54 -13.98 35.40
N SER A 101 -14.97 -12.78 35.54
CA SER A 101 -13.94 -12.41 36.51
C SER A 101 -12.56 -13.01 36.28
N ASP A 102 -12.14 -13.13 35.02
CA ASP A 102 -10.83 -13.66 34.61
C ASP A 102 -9.70 -12.60 34.55
N GLY A 103 -10.07 -11.33 34.34
CA GLY A 103 -9.18 -10.18 34.24
C GLY A 103 -9.11 -9.50 32.86
N VAL A 104 -9.83 -10.00 31.87
CA VAL A 104 -10.08 -9.40 30.56
C VAL A 104 -11.49 -8.79 30.55
N PRO A 105 -11.70 -7.55 30.05
CA PRO A 105 -13.04 -7.01 29.88
C PRO A 105 -13.71 -7.58 28.62
N ASN A 106 -15.03 -7.76 28.64
CA ASN A 106 -15.87 -8.34 27.58
C ASN A 106 -15.50 -7.85 26.15
N ILE A 107 -15.21 -6.54 25.97
CA ILE A 107 -14.72 -5.91 24.72
C ILE A 107 -13.50 -6.60 24.09
N ALA A 108 -12.61 -7.12 24.92
CA ALA A 108 -11.34 -7.73 24.55
C ALA A 108 -11.31 -9.23 24.89
N ASP A 109 -12.45 -9.78 25.29
CA ASP A 109 -12.62 -11.17 25.71
C ASP A 109 -13.32 -11.96 24.59
N ASN A 110 -12.56 -12.79 23.87
CA ASN A 110 -13.11 -13.70 22.87
C ASN A 110 -13.98 -14.82 23.48
N CYS A 111 -14.21 -14.81 24.80
CA CYS A 111 -15.04 -15.74 25.52
C CYS A 111 -15.90 -15.18 26.67
N ASP A 112 -16.36 -13.90 26.65
CA ASP A 112 -17.36 -13.15 27.49
C ASP A 112 -17.94 -13.74 28.83
N ASN A 113 -18.17 -15.05 28.91
CA ASN A 113 -18.79 -15.80 30.00
C ASN A 113 -17.98 -17.06 30.42
N VAL A 114 -16.76 -17.30 29.91
CA VAL A 114 -15.94 -18.52 30.08
C VAL A 114 -14.44 -18.25 30.24
N ALA A 115 -14.08 -17.73 31.42
CA ALA A 115 -12.73 -17.37 31.88
C ALA A 115 -11.54 -18.08 31.20
N ASN A 116 -10.86 -17.34 30.34
CA ASN A 116 -9.68 -17.71 29.56
C ASN A 116 -8.63 -16.56 29.52
N PRO A 117 -7.89 -16.29 30.62
CA PRO A 117 -7.01 -15.11 30.70
C PRO A 117 -5.82 -15.08 29.75
N GLY A 118 -5.62 -16.14 28.96
CA GLY A 118 -4.63 -16.23 27.89
C GLY A 118 -5.17 -15.84 26.51
N GLN A 119 -6.50 -15.72 26.36
CA GLN A 119 -7.21 -15.32 25.13
C GLN A 119 -6.78 -16.15 23.90
N GLU A 120 -6.46 -17.42 24.11
CA GLU A 120 -6.03 -18.31 23.04
C GLU A 120 -7.16 -18.58 22.03
N ASP A 121 -6.90 -18.24 20.77
CA ASP A 121 -7.75 -18.43 19.59
C ASP A 121 -6.91 -19.23 18.56
N GLY A 122 -7.35 -20.46 18.26
CA GLY A 122 -6.56 -21.43 17.50
C GLY A 122 -6.71 -21.33 15.98
N ASP A 123 -7.88 -20.91 15.50
CA ASP A 123 -8.21 -20.80 14.07
C ASP A 123 -8.45 -19.35 13.61
N GLY A 124 -8.50 -18.39 14.54
CA GLY A 124 -8.61 -16.96 14.27
C GLY A 124 -10.03 -16.51 13.95
N ASP A 125 -11.06 -17.29 14.33
CA ASP A 125 -12.46 -16.98 14.02
C ASP A 125 -13.09 -15.92 14.95
N GLY A 126 -12.41 -15.59 16.05
CA GLY A 126 -12.84 -14.61 17.04
C GLY A 126 -13.57 -15.19 18.26
N PHE A 127 -13.76 -16.51 18.33
CA PHE A 127 -14.18 -17.21 19.54
C PHE A 127 -13.00 -17.95 20.17
N GLY A 128 -12.71 -17.68 21.44
CA GLY A 128 -11.60 -18.34 22.11
C GLY A 128 -11.80 -19.84 22.31
N ASN A 129 -10.70 -20.58 22.38
CA ASN A 129 -10.64 -22.04 22.57
C ASN A 129 -11.42 -22.54 23.81
N ALA A 130 -11.77 -21.66 24.75
CA ALA A 130 -12.53 -22.00 25.95
C ALA A 130 -14.05 -22.03 25.74
N CYS A 131 -14.57 -21.37 24.71
CA CYS A 131 -15.99 -21.15 24.49
C CYS A 131 -16.48 -21.44 23.06
N ASP A 132 -15.58 -21.58 22.08
CA ASP A 132 -15.99 -21.99 20.74
C ASP A 132 -16.73 -23.35 20.74
N GLY A 133 -17.76 -23.42 19.91
CA GLY A 133 -18.57 -24.61 19.66
C GLY A 133 -18.31 -25.28 18.32
N SER A 134 -17.42 -24.73 17.49
CA SER A 134 -16.92 -25.30 16.22
C SER A 134 -15.90 -26.41 16.50
N GLU A 135 -15.03 -26.21 17.50
CA GLU A 135 -14.27 -27.17 18.32
C GLU A 135 -15.15 -28.25 19.02
N GLY A 136 -16.48 -28.15 18.88
CA GLY A 136 -17.47 -28.80 19.74
C GLY A 136 -17.73 -30.30 19.54
N LEU A 137 -16.73 -31.18 19.61
CA LEU A 137 -16.96 -32.64 19.70
C LEU A 137 -16.10 -33.46 20.69
N CYS A 138 -14.96 -32.98 21.18
CA CYS A 138 -14.20 -33.63 22.27
C CYS A 138 -14.76 -33.28 23.68
N ASN A 139 -16.03 -33.63 23.89
CA ASN A 139 -16.95 -33.10 24.93
C ASN A 139 -16.57 -33.30 26.42
N ASN A 140 -15.38 -33.80 26.75
CA ASN A 140 -14.92 -33.92 28.14
C ASN A 140 -13.51 -33.36 28.42
N GLY A 141 -12.74 -32.97 27.38
CA GLY A 141 -11.44 -32.31 27.53
C GLY A 141 -10.38 -33.13 28.30
N ALA A 142 -10.46 -34.47 28.25
CA ALA A 142 -9.50 -35.34 28.91
C ALA A 142 -9.28 -36.63 28.14
N SER A 143 -8.00 -36.99 27.98
CA SER A 143 -7.52 -38.24 27.41
C SER A 143 -8.21 -39.44 28.10
N ASP A 144 -9.02 -40.20 27.37
CA ASP A 144 -9.67 -41.43 27.82
C ASP A 144 -8.83 -42.70 27.50
N ASP A 145 -7.74 -42.47 26.77
CA ASP A 145 -6.67 -43.35 26.30
C ASP A 145 -5.46 -43.44 27.30
N THR A 146 -4.21 -43.57 26.85
CA THR A 146 -2.97 -43.77 27.61
C THR A 146 -1.77 -42.90 27.20
N ASP A 147 -1.79 -42.11 26.13
CA ASP A 147 -0.70 -41.18 25.81
C ASP A 147 -0.78 -39.87 26.61
N GLY A 148 -1.99 -39.34 26.79
CA GLY A 148 -2.29 -38.20 27.66
C GLY A 148 -2.62 -36.91 26.93
N ASP A 149 -2.69 -36.94 25.61
CA ASP A 149 -3.15 -35.85 24.75
C ASP A 149 -4.67 -36.01 24.48
N VAL A 150 -5.36 -34.97 24.02
CA VAL A 150 -6.81 -35.03 23.71
C VAL A 150 -6.96 -35.00 22.20
N ASP A 151 -7.22 -36.14 21.57
CA ASP A 151 -7.15 -36.29 20.11
C ASP A 151 -8.13 -37.33 19.53
N CYS A 152 -8.03 -37.60 18.22
CA CYS A 152 -8.88 -38.58 17.52
C CYS A 152 -8.78 -40.04 18.00
N ALA A 153 -7.85 -40.39 18.89
CA ALA A 153 -7.77 -41.70 19.54
C ALA A 153 -8.78 -41.85 20.70
N ASP A 154 -9.22 -40.74 21.30
CA ASP A 154 -10.19 -40.73 22.38
C ASP A 154 -11.58 -41.21 21.94
N ALA A 155 -12.24 -42.01 22.80
CA ALA A 155 -13.43 -42.75 22.42
C ALA A 155 -14.69 -41.89 22.19
N ASP A 156 -14.68 -40.62 22.62
CA ASP A 156 -15.73 -39.63 22.31
C ASP A 156 -15.39 -38.68 21.16
N CYS A 157 -14.10 -38.42 20.88
CA CYS A 157 -13.64 -37.71 19.67
C CYS A 157 -13.75 -38.57 18.40
N ALA A 158 -13.71 -39.90 18.51
CA ALA A 158 -13.75 -40.86 17.38
C ALA A 158 -15.00 -40.84 16.46
N ALA A 159 -15.95 -39.93 16.68
CA ALA A 159 -17.13 -39.70 15.82
C ALA A 159 -17.10 -38.36 15.06
N ASP A 160 -16.04 -37.58 15.23
CA ASP A 160 -15.86 -36.26 14.64
C ASP A 160 -15.65 -36.31 13.11
N PRO A 161 -16.30 -35.44 12.32
CA PRO A 161 -16.01 -35.26 10.88
C PRO A 161 -14.52 -35.14 10.53
N VAL A 162 -13.73 -34.36 11.29
CA VAL A 162 -12.28 -34.20 11.17
C VAL A 162 -11.61 -35.56 11.31
N CYS A 163 -11.92 -36.30 12.38
CA CYS A 163 -11.42 -37.66 12.60
C CYS A 163 -11.93 -38.72 11.60
N THR A 164 -12.86 -38.38 10.69
CA THR A 164 -13.34 -39.31 9.63
C THR A 164 -12.63 -39.17 8.28
N ASN A 165 -11.74 -38.20 8.08
CA ASN A 165 -10.91 -38.09 6.88
C ASN A 165 -9.41 -38.25 7.24
N PRO A 166 -8.85 -39.47 7.21
CA PRO A 166 -7.60 -39.82 7.90
C PRO A 166 -6.34 -39.45 7.09
N GLY A 167 -6.26 -38.21 6.62
CA GLY A 167 -5.22 -37.72 5.72
C GLY A 167 -4.53 -36.43 6.16
N GLY A 168 -5.31 -35.43 6.61
CA GLY A 168 -4.88 -34.03 6.54
C GLY A 168 -4.83 -33.53 5.09
N ASP A 169 -4.83 -32.22 4.90
CA ASP A 169 -4.63 -31.46 3.65
C ASP A 169 -4.39 -30.02 4.13
N ASP A 170 -3.28 -29.82 4.85
CA ASP A 170 -3.10 -28.68 5.77
C ASP A 170 -2.82 -27.36 5.04
N ASP A 171 -2.36 -27.43 3.79
CA ASP A 171 -2.14 -26.29 2.89
C ASP A 171 -3.23 -26.13 1.81
N GLY A 172 -4.11 -27.13 1.65
CA GLY A 172 -5.25 -27.09 0.74
C GLY A 172 -4.92 -27.37 -0.73
N ASP A 173 -3.76 -27.94 -1.03
CA ASP A 173 -3.28 -28.20 -2.39
C ASP A 173 -4.02 -29.37 -3.10
N GLY A 174 -4.67 -30.24 -2.32
CA GLY A 174 -5.42 -31.42 -2.78
C GLY A 174 -4.66 -32.76 -2.70
N VAL A 175 -3.46 -32.78 -2.12
CA VAL A 175 -2.64 -33.92 -1.78
C VAL A 175 -2.69 -34.11 -0.25
N PRO A 176 -3.18 -35.24 0.26
CA PRO A 176 -3.29 -35.40 1.71
C PRO A 176 -1.90 -35.55 2.36
N ASN A 177 -1.65 -34.88 3.51
CA ASN A 177 -0.33 -34.79 4.21
C ASN A 177 0.45 -36.11 4.25
N ALA A 178 -0.25 -37.25 4.46
CA ALA A 178 0.37 -38.58 4.51
C ALA A 178 0.92 -39.12 3.17
N SER A 179 0.68 -38.42 2.07
CA SER A 179 1.12 -38.68 0.70
C SER A 179 1.77 -37.47 0.05
N ASP A 180 1.91 -36.39 0.81
CA ASP A 180 2.43 -35.09 0.41
C ASP A 180 3.92 -35.01 0.78
N ASN A 181 4.73 -34.49 -0.13
CA ASN A 181 6.15 -34.22 0.10
C ASN A 181 6.44 -32.79 0.62
N CYS A 182 5.44 -31.91 0.67
CA CYS A 182 5.46 -30.60 1.34
C CYS A 182 4.19 -30.31 2.17
N PRO A 183 3.91 -31.03 3.28
CA PRO A 183 2.65 -30.97 4.05
C PRO A 183 2.22 -29.63 4.70
N ALA A 184 2.80 -28.51 4.31
CA ALA A 184 2.49 -27.17 4.76
C ALA A 184 2.66 -26.10 3.66
N ASP A 185 3.12 -26.48 2.45
CA ASP A 185 3.53 -25.57 1.39
C ASP A 185 3.01 -26.08 0.03
N ALA A 186 1.82 -25.59 -0.35
CA ALA A 186 0.99 -26.14 -1.42
C ALA A 186 1.72 -26.42 -2.75
N ASN A 187 1.87 -27.70 -3.11
CA ASN A 187 2.60 -28.13 -4.31
C ASN A 187 1.89 -29.28 -5.10
N PRO A 188 0.75 -29.04 -5.77
CA PRO A 188 -0.13 -30.11 -6.28
C PRO A 188 0.47 -31.05 -7.34
N GLY A 189 1.62 -30.68 -7.92
CA GLY A 189 2.39 -31.51 -8.85
C GLY A 189 3.33 -32.52 -8.19
N GLN A 190 3.66 -32.30 -6.90
CA GLN A 190 4.56 -33.14 -6.09
C GLN A 190 5.92 -33.34 -6.76
N GLU A 191 6.42 -32.27 -7.39
CA GLU A 191 7.77 -32.20 -7.94
C GLU A 191 8.81 -32.47 -6.83
N ASN A 192 9.83 -33.25 -7.20
CA ASN A 192 10.97 -33.63 -6.36
C ASN A 192 12.10 -33.97 -7.36
N GLY A 193 13.02 -33.02 -7.53
CA GLY A 193 14.08 -33.06 -8.54
C GLY A 193 15.23 -34.01 -8.22
N ASP A 194 15.52 -34.22 -6.93
CA ASP A 194 16.73 -34.91 -6.45
C ASP A 194 16.47 -36.36 -5.96
N GLY A 195 15.27 -36.63 -5.45
CA GLY A 195 14.75 -37.90 -4.98
C GLY A 195 14.81 -38.14 -3.46
N ASP A 196 15.04 -37.13 -2.61
CA ASP A 196 15.41 -37.33 -1.20
C ASP A 196 14.24 -37.66 -0.25
N GLY A 197 13.10 -37.00 -0.42
CA GLY A 197 11.90 -37.12 0.41
C GLY A 197 11.05 -35.86 0.55
N PHE A 198 11.63 -34.67 0.38
CA PHE A 198 10.91 -33.39 0.37
C PHE A 198 10.44 -33.03 -1.05
N GLY A 199 9.62 -32.01 -1.24
CA GLY A 199 9.22 -31.52 -2.56
C GLY A 199 9.91 -30.21 -2.91
N ASP A 200 10.07 -29.91 -4.20
CA ASP A 200 10.85 -28.75 -4.69
C ASP A 200 10.42 -27.38 -4.09
N VAL A 201 9.21 -27.30 -3.49
CA VAL A 201 8.65 -26.09 -2.85
C VAL A 201 9.09 -25.92 -1.39
N CYS A 202 9.31 -27.01 -0.65
CA CYS A 202 9.68 -27.02 0.77
C CYS A 202 11.06 -27.65 1.03
N ASP A 203 11.73 -28.12 -0.02
CA ASP A 203 13.06 -28.71 0.03
C ASP A 203 14.12 -27.62 0.20
N ASN A 204 14.43 -27.31 1.45
CA ASN A 204 15.58 -26.49 1.82
C ASN A 204 16.91 -27.24 1.78
N SER A 205 16.92 -28.51 1.33
CA SER A 205 18.12 -29.32 1.14
C SER A 205 18.72 -29.07 -0.25
N GLU A 206 19.26 -27.87 -0.48
CA GLU A 206 19.95 -27.56 -1.74
C GLU A 206 20.95 -28.67 -2.12
N GLY A 207 20.65 -29.33 -3.26
CA GLY A 207 21.17 -30.64 -3.63
C GLY A 207 22.66 -30.71 -4.02
N ASP A 208 23.57 -30.38 -3.10
CA ASP A 208 24.94 -30.93 -3.04
C ASP A 208 25.64 -30.73 -1.67
N CYS A 209 24.98 -30.12 -0.66
CA CYS A 209 25.54 -29.81 0.67
C CYS A 209 25.64 -31.00 1.64
N GLY A 210 26.40 -32.04 1.25
CA GLY A 210 27.15 -32.99 2.10
C GLY A 210 26.49 -33.67 3.32
N ASN A 211 26.06 -32.91 4.32
CA ASN A 211 25.57 -33.35 5.64
C ASN A 211 24.32 -32.61 6.16
N GLY A 212 23.83 -31.55 5.49
CA GLY A 212 22.66 -30.77 5.93
C GLY A 212 22.80 -30.14 7.32
N LEU A 213 24.00 -29.63 7.66
CA LEU A 213 24.23 -28.88 8.89
C LEU A 213 24.46 -27.41 8.56
N ASN A 214 24.04 -26.53 9.47
CA ASN A 214 24.54 -25.17 9.59
C ASN A 214 25.74 -25.19 10.56
N ASP A 215 26.96 -25.02 10.03
CA ASP A 215 28.22 -24.98 10.79
C ASP A 215 28.65 -23.56 11.22
N ASP A 216 28.09 -22.47 10.67
CA ASP A 216 28.49 -21.08 10.95
C ASP A 216 27.57 -20.31 11.92
N ILE A 217 26.34 -20.81 12.09
CA ILE A 217 25.32 -20.59 13.13
C ILE A 217 24.54 -19.28 12.97
N ASP A 218 24.09 -18.97 11.76
CA ASP A 218 23.18 -17.87 11.45
C ASP A 218 21.68 -18.22 11.47
N GLY A 219 21.31 -19.42 11.02
CA GLY A 219 19.93 -19.92 10.88
C GLY A 219 19.76 -20.90 9.71
N ASP A 220 20.53 -20.70 8.63
CA ASP A 220 20.26 -21.24 7.30
C ASP A 220 21.32 -22.26 6.85
N VAL A 221 21.12 -23.01 5.76
CA VAL A 221 22.13 -23.99 5.26
C VAL A 221 22.48 -23.61 3.83
N ASP A 222 23.40 -22.66 3.70
CA ASP A 222 23.66 -21.93 2.46
C ASP A 222 25.14 -21.99 2.02
N CYS A 223 25.53 -21.14 1.06
CA CYS A 223 26.90 -21.03 0.59
C CYS A 223 27.91 -20.42 1.59
N ALA A 224 27.46 -19.83 2.71
CA ALA A 224 28.34 -19.44 3.82
C ALA A 224 28.84 -20.67 4.62
N ASP A 225 28.11 -21.80 4.56
CA ASP A 225 28.55 -23.05 5.20
C ASP A 225 29.86 -23.58 4.61
N SER A 226 30.74 -24.02 5.53
CA SER A 226 32.09 -24.45 5.21
C SER A 226 32.16 -25.69 4.29
N GLU A 227 31.16 -26.56 4.32
CA GLU A 227 31.07 -27.75 3.45
C GLU A 227 30.21 -27.48 2.18
N CYS A 228 29.36 -26.44 2.16
CA CYS A 228 28.66 -25.96 0.95
C CYS A 228 29.55 -25.15 -0.01
N SER A 229 30.56 -24.43 0.51
CA SER A 229 31.51 -23.60 -0.28
C SER A 229 32.31 -24.29 -1.40
N ALA A 230 32.12 -25.60 -1.61
CA ALA A 230 32.78 -26.42 -2.63
C ALA A 230 31.81 -27.07 -3.64
N THR A 231 30.50 -26.82 -3.54
CA THR A 231 29.51 -27.29 -4.51
C THR A 231 29.63 -26.51 -5.83
N PRO A 232 29.14 -27.05 -6.97
CA PRO A 232 29.12 -26.31 -8.24
C PRO A 232 28.14 -25.13 -8.26
N ASN A 233 27.20 -25.08 -7.30
CA ASN A 233 26.14 -24.08 -7.23
C ASN A 233 26.58 -22.81 -6.48
N CYS A 234 27.49 -22.92 -5.52
CA CYS A 234 28.10 -21.79 -4.80
C CYS A 234 29.21 -21.06 -5.60
N VAL A 235 29.07 -20.98 -6.92
CA VAL A 235 29.94 -20.11 -7.75
C VAL A 235 29.24 -18.77 -7.85
N ASP A 236 29.94 -17.72 -7.44
CA ASP A 236 29.62 -16.31 -7.64
C ASP A 236 30.72 -15.77 -8.58
N ASP A 237 30.37 -15.47 -9.84
CA ASP A 237 31.32 -15.14 -10.91
C ASP A 237 31.72 -13.65 -10.93
N ASP A 238 30.95 -12.74 -10.31
CA ASP A 238 31.23 -11.29 -10.30
C ASP A 238 31.57 -10.68 -8.93
N GLY A 239 31.14 -11.31 -7.84
CA GLY A 239 31.53 -11.03 -6.46
C GLY A 239 30.56 -10.18 -5.65
N ASP A 240 29.26 -10.19 -5.96
CA ASP A 240 28.24 -9.40 -5.25
C ASP A 240 27.73 -10.05 -3.94
N GLY A 241 27.77 -11.37 -3.85
CA GLY A 241 27.33 -12.15 -2.70
C GLY A 241 26.19 -13.12 -3.01
N VAL A 242 25.60 -13.07 -4.20
CA VAL A 242 24.56 -13.98 -4.69
C VAL A 242 25.21 -15.05 -5.58
N PRO A 243 25.01 -16.35 -5.32
CA PRO A 243 25.54 -17.40 -6.19
C PRO A 243 24.84 -17.40 -7.55
N ASN A 244 25.57 -17.70 -8.64
CA ASN A 244 25.11 -17.78 -10.05
C ASN A 244 23.82 -18.59 -10.31
N VAL A 245 23.34 -19.39 -9.35
CA VAL A 245 22.09 -20.18 -9.46
C VAL A 245 20.87 -19.49 -8.86
N PHE A 246 21.10 -18.47 -8.02
CA PHE A 246 20.10 -17.59 -7.39
C PHE A 246 20.22 -16.14 -7.89
N ASP A 247 21.30 -15.85 -8.60
CA ASP A 247 21.59 -14.56 -9.19
C ASP A 247 20.83 -14.38 -10.52
N ASN A 248 19.98 -13.36 -10.61
CA ASN A 248 19.27 -12.97 -11.82
C ASN A 248 20.17 -12.20 -12.83
N CYS A 249 21.40 -11.83 -12.42
CA CYS A 249 22.45 -11.30 -13.28
C CYS A 249 23.85 -11.93 -13.05
N PRO A 250 24.07 -13.24 -13.35
CA PRO A 250 25.28 -14.05 -13.05
C PRO A 250 26.69 -13.58 -13.50
N ASN A 251 26.84 -12.35 -13.99
CA ASN A 251 28.08 -11.76 -14.49
C ASN A 251 28.19 -10.24 -14.26
N ASP A 252 27.17 -9.57 -13.70
CA ASP A 252 27.00 -8.11 -13.67
C ASP A 252 26.45 -7.56 -12.32
N PHE A 253 27.10 -7.89 -11.20
CA PHE A 253 27.00 -7.33 -9.82
C PHE A 253 25.71 -6.55 -9.51
N ASN A 254 24.80 -7.18 -8.74
CA ASN A 254 23.56 -6.59 -8.23
C ASN A 254 23.14 -7.25 -6.91
N ASP A 255 23.81 -6.86 -5.81
CA ASP A 255 23.59 -7.40 -4.46
C ASP A 255 22.19 -7.18 -3.89
N THR A 256 21.35 -6.39 -4.56
CA THR A 256 19.92 -6.18 -4.26
C THR A 256 18.98 -7.10 -5.04
N GLN A 257 19.43 -7.70 -6.15
CA GLN A 257 18.64 -8.56 -7.05
C GLN A 257 17.35 -7.90 -7.56
N ASP A 258 17.36 -6.58 -7.75
CA ASP A 258 16.24 -5.82 -8.30
C ASP A 258 15.86 -6.36 -9.69
N ASP A 259 14.56 -6.53 -9.92
CA ASP A 259 13.89 -7.15 -11.08
C ASP A 259 12.51 -6.50 -11.20
N PHE A 260 12.44 -5.35 -11.90
CA PHE A 260 11.28 -4.45 -11.82
C PHE A 260 10.01 -4.98 -12.54
N ASP A 261 10.19 -5.73 -13.62
CA ASP A 261 9.11 -6.34 -14.42
C ASP A 261 8.90 -7.85 -14.15
N PHE A 262 9.72 -8.43 -13.27
CA PHE A 262 9.62 -9.82 -12.80
C PHE A 262 9.79 -10.88 -13.90
N ASP A 263 10.56 -10.58 -14.96
CA ASP A 263 10.88 -11.56 -16.03
C ASP A 263 11.94 -12.60 -15.61
N GLY A 264 12.70 -12.31 -14.55
CA GLY A 264 13.77 -13.15 -14.03
C GLY A 264 15.18 -12.78 -14.53
N ILE A 265 15.34 -11.64 -15.20
CA ILE A 265 16.60 -11.01 -15.59
C ILE A 265 16.70 -9.68 -14.82
N GLY A 266 17.68 -9.55 -13.92
CA GLY A 266 17.75 -8.37 -13.06
C GLY A 266 18.08 -7.06 -13.80
N ASP A 267 17.65 -5.93 -13.22
CA ASP A 267 17.81 -4.55 -13.74
C ASP A 267 19.25 -4.21 -14.17
N ALA A 268 20.25 -4.86 -13.57
CA ALA A 268 21.67 -4.60 -13.80
C ALA A 268 22.21 -5.20 -15.11
N CYS A 269 21.60 -6.27 -15.60
CA CYS A 269 22.01 -6.99 -16.81
C CYS A 269 20.92 -7.02 -17.89
N ASP A 270 19.68 -6.66 -17.55
CA ASP A 270 18.61 -6.53 -18.53
C ASP A 270 18.79 -5.31 -19.46
N ALA A 271 18.20 -5.41 -20.65
CA ALA A 271 18.27 -4.44 -21.73
C ALA A 271 17.05 -3.50 -21.82
N PHE A 272 15.94 -3.87 -21.17
CA PHE A 272 14.63 -3.22 -21.15
C PHE A 272 14.02 -3.28 -19.72
N PRO A 273 14.70 -2.79 -18.66
CA PRO A 273 14.42 -3.12 -17.24
C PRO A 273 13.13 -2.49 -16.66
N ILE A 274 12.18 -2.18 -17.54
CA ILE A 274 10.81 -1.72 -17.32
C ILE A 274 10.06 -2.14 -18.60
N ASP A 275 9.70 -3.42 -18.73
CA ASP A 275 8.89 -4.03 -19.82
C ASP A 275 7.74 -4.84 -19.17
N PHE A 276 6.71 -4.13 -18.69
CA PHE A 276 5.70 -4.66 -17.76
C PHE A 276 4.91 -5.88 -18.29
N ASP A 277 4.79 -6.05 -19.60
CA ASP A 277 4.06 -7.15 -20.22
C ASP A 277 4.94 -8.19 -20.95
N ASN A 278 6.25 -7.96 -20.97
CA ASN A 278 7.30 -8.85 -21.47
C ASN A 278 7.23 -9.13 -22.98
N ASP A 279 7.01 -8.08 -23.77
CA ASP A 279 6.95 -8.14 -25.24
C ASP A 279 8.32 -7.93 -25.91
N GLY A 280 9.24 -7.21 -25.25
CA GLY A 280 10.53 -6.76 -25.76
C GLY A 280 10.58 -5.28 -26.14
N VAL A 281 9.72 -4.45 -25.55
CA VAL A 281 9.64 -2.98 -25.71
C VAL A 281 9.52 -2.35 -24.32
N ASP A 282 10.39 -1.38 -24.00
CA ASP A 282 10.33 -0.69 -22.71
C ASP A 282 9.05 0.15 -22.57
N ASP A 283 8.43 0.20 -21.38
CA ASP A 283 7.16 0.92 -21.08
C ASP A 283 7.13 2.36 -21.63
N PHE A 284 8.26 3.07 -21.60
CA PHE A 284 8.37 4.45 -22.11
C PHE A 284 8.35 4.56 -23.65
N SER A 285 8.54 3.43 -24.32
CA SER A 285 8.50 3.23 -25.77
C SER A 285 7.29 2.39 -26.21
N ASP A 286 6.56 1.79 -25.28
CA ASP A 286 5.39 0.96 -25.53
C ASP A 286 4.11 1.79 -25.65
N ASN A 287 3.33 1.54 -26.72
CA ASN A 287 2.01 2.14 -26.91
C ASN A 287 0.85 1.33 -26.31
N CYS A 288 1.13 0.19 -25.66
CA CYS A 288 0.22 -0.69 -24.92
C CYS A 288 0.92 -1.35 -23.71
N PHE A 289 1.35 -0.55 -22.73
CA PHE A 289 2.16 -1.00 -21.58
C PHE A 289 1.71 -2.27 -20.81
N ASP A 290 0.43 -2.69 -20.91
CA ASP A 290 -0.12 -3.87 -20.26
C ASP A 290 -0.71 -4.94 -21.21
N VAL A 291 -0.50 -4.82 -22.54
CA VAL A 291 -1.06 -5.73 -23.57
C VAL A 291 -0.04 -6.06 -24.68
N PRO A 292 0.62 -7.24 -24.64
CA PRO A 292 1.82 -7.52 -25.44
C PRO A 292 1.62 -7.35 -26.96
N ASN A 293 2.35 -6.40 -27.55
CA ASN A 293 2.23 -6.03 -28.96
C ASN A 293 3.58 -5.69 -29.66
N PRO A 294 4.55 -6.62 -29.82
CA PRO A 294 5.95 -6.30 -30.18
C PRO A 294 6.18 -5.71 -31.59
N GLY A 295 5.09 -5.53 -32.35
CA GLY A 295 5.07 -4.80 -33.61
C GLY A 295 4.86 -3.30 -33.45
N GLN A 296 4.41 -2.82 -32.28
CA GLN A 296 4.10 -1.43 -31.95
C GLN A 296 3.25 -0.79 -33.06
N GLU A 297 2.22 -1.54 -33.48
CA GLU A 297 1.30 -1.10 -34.54
C GLU A 297 0.34 -0.03 -34.00
N GLU A 298 0.38 1.13 -34.65
CA GLU A 298 -0.52 2.28 -34.46
C GLU A 298 -0.99 2.74 -35.85
N THR A 299 -2.30 3.00 -36.03
CA THR A 299 -2.91 3.28 -37.34
C THR A 299 -3.26 4.75 -37.55
N ASP A 300 -3.75 5.42 -36.51
CA ASP A 300 -4.52 6.67 -36.59
C ASP A 300 -3.75 7.90 -36.06
N GLY A 301 -2.78 7.70 -35.17
CA GLY A 301 -1.80 8.71 -34.77
C GLY A 301 -1.95 9.27 -33.35
N ASP A 302 -2.67 8.59 -32.46
CA ASP A 302 -2.99 9.08 -31.11
C ASP A 302 -2.02 8.61 -29.99
N PHE A 303 -1.05 7.76 -30.34
CA PHE A 303 -0.07 7.09 -29.45
C PHE A 303 -0.59 5.93 -28.60
N ILE A 304 -1.83 5.47 -28.77
CA ILE A 304 -2.33 4.21 -28.20
C ILE A 304 -2.18 3.11 -29.26
N GLY A 305 -1.68 1.93 -28.89
CA GLY A 305 -1.46 0.84 -29.82
C GLY A 305 -2.73 0.08 -30.19
N ASN A 306 -2.79 -0.45 -31.41
CA ASN A 306 -3.94 -1.20 -31.93
C ASN A 306 -4.33 -2.45 -31.09
N ALA A 307 -3.48 -2.87 -30.15
CA ALA A 307 -3.73 -4.03 -29.28
C ALA A 307 -4.56 -3.67 -28.03
N CYS A 308 -4.42 -2.44 -27.53
CA CYS A 308 -5.04 -1.91 -26.32
C CYS A 308 -6.06 -0.79 -26.63
N ASP A 309 -6.05 -0.18 -27.82
CA ASP A 309 -7.00 0.88 -28.19
C ASP A 309 -8.47 0.38 -28.21
N PRO A 310 -9.35 0.91 -27.33
CA PRO A 310 -10.78 0.59 -27.34
C PRO A 310 -11.54 1.21 -28.52
N SER A 311 -10.97 2.19 -29.24
CA SER A 311 -11.59 2.86 -30.38
C SER A 311 -11.61 1.96 -31.64
N GLU A 312 -10.49 1.28 -31.95
CA GLU A 312 -10.34 0.44 -33.13
C GLU A 312 -11.08 -0.92 -33.04
N GLY A 313 -11.41 -1.39 -31.84
CA GLY A 313 -11.90 -2.75 -31.54
C GLY A 313 -13.19 -3.24 -32.26
N ASN A 314 -13.78 -2.46 -33.17
CA ASN A 314 -14.94 -2.86 -33.98
C ASN A 314 -14.96 -2.32 -35.44
N CYS A 315 -13.97 -1.55 -35.89
CA CYS A 315 -13.96 -0.95 -37.23
C CYS A 315 -13.49 -1.96 -38.28
N VAL A 316 -14.45 -2.62 -38.95
CA VAL A 316 -14.22 -3.83 -39.77
C VAL A 316 -13.34 -3.59 -41.02
N ASN A 317 -13.07 -2.33 -41.40
CA ASN A 317 -12.13 -2.03 -42.49
C ASN A 317 -11.02 -0.99 -42.19
N GLY A 318 -10.99 -0.38 -41.00
CA GLY A 318 -9.94 0.59 -40.58
C GLY A 318 -9.74 1.73 -41.59
N GLY A 319 -10.83 2.38 -42.00
CA GLY A 319 -10.82 3.30 -43.13
C GLY A 319 -11.66 4.55 -42.92
N ASP A 320 -10.98 5.70 -43.00
CA ASP A 320 -11.50 7.06 -43.17
C ASP A 320 -12.46 7.13 -44.40
N ASP A 321 -13.73 6.83 -44.14
CA ASP A 321 -14.87 6.76 -45.05
C ASP A 321 -15.53 8.14 -45.22
N ASP A 322 -15.38 9.00 -44.20
CA ASP A 322 -15.85 10.39 -44.06
C ASP A 322 -14.92 11.42 -44.77
N ASN A 323 -13.60 11.18 -44.75
CA ASN A 323 -12.50 12.01 -45.25
C ASN A 323 -12.15 13.27 -44.45
N ASP A 324 -12.28 13.23 -43.12
CA ASP A 324 -11.63 14.17 -42.20
C ASP A 324 -10.21 13.76 -41.75
N ALA A 325 -9.82 12.51 -42.06
CA ALA A 325 -8.53 11.86 -41.78
C ALA A 325 -8.33 11.28 -40.36
N LEU A 326 -9.42 11.05 -39.63
CA LEU A 326 -9.48 10.16 -38.46
C LEU A 326 -10.18 8.85 -38.84
N VAL A 327 -10.18 7.84 -37.95
CA VAL A 327 -11.03 6.65 -38.06
C VAL A 327 -11.91 6.61 -36.82
N ASP A 328 -13.09 7.25 -36.86
CA ASP A 328 -13.86 7.58 -35.65
C ASP A 328 -15.35 7.19 -35.73
N CYS A 329 -16.14 7.54 -34.71
CA CYS A 329 -17.59 7.23 -34.68
C CYS A 329 -18.43 7.94 -35.77
N GLN A 330 -17.87 8.88 -36.53
CA GLN A 330 -18.49 9.50 -37.71
C GLN A 330 -18.36 8.61 -38.95
N ASP A 331 -17.40 7.66 -38.97
CA ASP A 331 -17.21 6.74 -40.10
C ASP A 331 -18.33 5.72 -40.27
N SER A 332 -18.52 5.31 -41.53
CA SER A 332 -19.77 4.66 -41.94
C SER A 332 -19.91 3.21 -41.46
N ASP A 333 -18.79 2.53 -41.16
CA ASP A 333 -18.76 1.20 -40.54
C ASP A 333 -18.46 1.24 -39.04
N CYS A 334 -17.71 2.22 -38.54
CA CYS A 334 -17.51 2.48 -37.11
C CYS A 334 -18.79 2.96 -36.40
N SER A 335 -19.69 3.71 -37.06
CA SER A 335 -20.97 4.20 -36.49
C SER A 335 -21.97 3.12 -36.01
N ALA A 336 -21.67 1.83 -36.23
CA ALA A 336 -22.43 0.69 -35.70
C ALA A 336 -21.67 -0.10 -34.61
N ALA A 337 -20.45 0.32 -34.26
CA ALA A 337 -19.65 -0.24 -33.17
C ALA A 337 -20.35 -0.06 -31.81
N GLN A 338 -20.06 -0.95 -30.87
CA GLN A 338 -20.61 -0.83 -29.52
C GLN A 338 -20.02 0.37 -28.76
N ALA A 339 -18.81 0.83 -29.09
CA ALA A 339 -18.19 2.06 -28.59
C ALA A 339 -18.93 3.34 -29.04
N CYS A 340 -19.62 3.32 -30.18
CA CYS A 340 -20.42 4.44 -30.69
C CYS A 340 -21.89 4.40 -30.23
N ALA A 341 -22.28 3.41 -29.42
CA ALA A 341 -23.44 3.55 -28.55
C ALA A 341 -23.01 4.44 -27.37
N ALA A 342 -23.81 5.46 -27.03
CA ALA A 342 -23.49 6.37 -25.93
C ALA A 342 -23.05 5.57 -24.69
N LEU A 343 -21.77 5.75 -24.36
CA LEU A 343 -21.13 5.17 -23.20
C LEU A 343 -21.87 5.63 -21.93
N PRO A 344 -21.78 4.88 -20.82
CA PRO A 344 -22.24 5.37 -19.53
C PRO A 344 -21.63 6.75 -19.24
N ASP A 345 -22.50 7.62 -18.73
CA ASP A 345 -22.32 9.02 -18.35
C ASP A 345 -23.27 9.11 -17.15
N ASP A 346 -22.77 8.72 -15.98
CA ASP A 346 -23.59 8.39 -14.81
C ASP A 346 -24.07 9.65 -14.05
N ASP A 347 -23.37 10.77 -14.19
CA ASP A 347 -23.78 12.08 -13.65
C ASP A 347 -24.51 13.00 -14.67
N GLY A 348 -24.32 12.77 -15.97
CA GLY A 348 -25.01 13.47 -17.06
C GLY A 348 -24.35 14.77 -17.52
N ASP A 349 -23.05 14.97 -17.29
CA ASP A 349 -22.33 16.21 -17.64
C ASP A 349 -21.96 16.31 -19.14
N GLY A 350 -21.85 15.17 -19.82
CA GLY A 350 -21.50 15.03 -21.23
C GLY A 350 -20.13 14.42 -21.54
N ILE A 351 -19.34 14.05 -20.53
CA ILE A 351 -18.13 13.24 -20.61
C ILE A 351 -18.47 11.78 -20.22
N PRO A 352 -18.07 10.76 -21.00
CA PRO A 352 -18.28 9.37 -20.60
C PRO A 352 -17.41 8.93 -19.43
N ASN A 353 -17.94 8.07 -18.54
CA ASN A 353 -17.26 7.51 -17.36
C ASN A 353 -15.83 6.99 -17.59
N VAL A 354 -15.49 6.54 -18.81
CA VAL A 354 -14.17 5.97 -19.17
C VAL A 354 -13.12 7.02 -19.56
N THR A 355 -13.55 8.27 -19.67
CA THR A 355 -12.75 9.45 -20.04
C THR A 355 -13.01 10.62 -19.10
N ASP A 356 -13.68 10.34 -17.99
CA ASP A 356 -14.14 11.30 -17.01
C ASP A 356 -13.28 11.16 -15.75
N ASN A 357 -12.60 12.23 -15.34
CA ASN A 357 -11.83 12.25 -14.11
C ASN A 357 -12.69 12.41 -12.84
N CYS A 358 -14.00 12.57 -12.96
CA CYS A 358 -14.98 12.41 -11.88
C CYS A 358 -16.27 11.67 -12.32
N PRO A 359 -16.24 10.35 -12.59
CA PRO A 359 -17.37 9.58 -13.16
C PRO A 359 -18.71 9.58 -12.40
N SER A 360 -18.81 10.29 -11.27
CA SER A 360 -20.01 10.45 -10.44
C SER A 360 -20.37 11.91 -10.13
N ASP A 361 -19.53 12.89 -10.48
CA ASP A 361 -19.56 14.26 -9.94
C ASP A 361 -19.30 15.36 -10.99
N ALA A 362 -20.21 15.42 -11.96
CA ALA A 362 -20.37 16.36 -13.08
C ALA A 362 -19.41 17.58 -13.13
N ASN A 363 -18.34 17.44 -13.89
CA ASN A 363 -17.26 18.40 -14.06
C ASN A 363 -16.81 18.56 -15.53
N ALA A 364 -17.73 18.95 -16.42
CA ALA A 364 -17.51 18.96 -17.89
C ALA A 364 -16.38 19.88 -18.43
N ASP A 365 -15.60 20.53 -17.58
CA ASP A 365 -14.33 21.16 -17.92
C ASP A 365 -13.08 20.31 -17.60
N GLN A 366 -13.26 19.14 -16.98
CA GLN A 366 -12.27 18.12 -16.62
C GLN A 366 -11.06 18.76 -15.93
N ALA A 367 -11.34 19.70 -15.04
CA ALA A 367 -10.32 20.46 -14.34
C ALA A 367 -9.68 19.59 -13.26
N ASP A 368 -8.37 19.42 -13.39
CA ASP A 368 -7.43 18.73 -12.50
C ASP A 368 -6.26 19.71 -12.32
N THR A 369 -5.92 20.03 -11.06
CA THR A 369 -5.08 21.20 -10.72
C THR A 369 -3.64 20.82 -10.37
N ASP A 370 -3.48 19.66 -9.77
CA ASP A 370 -2.25 19.02 -9.28
C ASP A 370 -1.71 18.00 -10.29
N GLY A 371 -2.60 17.31 -11.02
CA GLY A 371 -2.27 16.40 -12.11
C GLY A 371 -2.26 14.93 -11.72
N ASP A 372 -3.00 14.52 -10.68
CA ASP A 372 -3.05 13.13 -10.17
C ASP A 372 -4.06 12.24 -10.93
N GLY A 373 -4.88 12.83 -11.80
CA GLY A 373 -5.89 12.14 -12.58
C GLY A 373 -7.29 12.08 -11.94
N ALA A 374 -7.47 12.58 -10.72
CA ALA A 374 -8.77 12.88 -10.14
C ALA A 374 -9.20 14.32 -10.50
N GLY A 375 -10.48 14.53 -10.76
CA GLY A 375 -10.98 15.88 -11.04
C GLY A 375 -11.24 16.69 -9.77
N ASN A 376 -11.07 18.01 -9.85
CA ASN A 376 -11.35 19.00 -8.79
C ASN A 376 -12.76 18.93 -8.15
N ALA A 377 -13.68 18.14 -8.71
CA ALA A 377 -15.06 18.00 -8.23
C ALA A 377 -15.27 16.78 -7.32
N CYS A 378 -14.42 15.76 -7.44
CA CYS A 378 -14.47 14.50 -6.69
C CYS A 378 -13.21 14.27 -5.84
N ASP A 379 -12.10 14.95 -6.13
CA ASP A 379 -10.94 15.00 -5.26
C ASP A 379 -11.20 15.86 -3.99
N ALA A 380 -10.69 15.36 -2.87
CA ALA A 380 -10.73 16.01 -1.56
C ALA A 380 -9.59 17.03 -1.35
N ASN A 381 -8.49 16.94 -2.10
CA ASN A 381 -7.28 17.76 -1.92
C ASN A 381 -6.77 18.49 -3.20
N PRO A 382 -7.60 19.26 -3.94
CA PRO A 382 -7.36 19.68 -5.34
C PRO A 382 -6.33 20.83 -5.53
N ASP A 383 -5.28 20.82 -4.74
CA ASP A 383 -4.06 21.63 -4.83
C ASP A 383 -2.79 20.78 -4.45
N LEU A 384 -2.92 19.46 -4.25
CA LEU A 384 -1.90 18.52 -3.74
C LEU A 384 -1.83 17.24 -4.61
N PRO A 385 -0.75 17.02 -5.39
CA PRO A 385 -0.60 15.75 -6.11
C PRO A 385 -0.37 14.61 -5.11
N GLU A 386 -1.08 13.49 -5.28
CA GLU A 386 -0.67 12.21 -4.68
C GLU A 386 0.73 11.82 -5.17
N ASP A 387 1.43 11.01 -4.38
CA ASP A 387 2.78 10.56 -4.65
C ASP A 387 2.79 9.19 -5.35
N ASP A 388 3.46 9.13 -6.50
CA ASP A 388 3.57 7.96 -7.40
C ASP A 388 4.30 6.73 -6.77
N ASP A 389 4.67 6.77 -5.48
CA ASP A 389 5.29 5.66 -4.73
C ASP A 389 4.32 4.84 -3.86
N GLY A 390 3.06 5.24 -3.73
CA GLY A 390 1.98 4.37 -3.22
C GLY A 390 2.03 4.03 -1.72
N ASP A 391 2.83 4.74 -0.92
CA ASP A 391 2.76 4.68 0.54
C ASP A 391 1.89 5.81 1.11
N GLY A 392 0.63 5.47 1.41
CA GLY A 392 -0.40 6.42 1.86
C GLY A 392 -0.02 7.33 3.04
N PRO A 393 -0.85 8.35 3.28
CA PRO A 393 -0.47 9.76 3.43
C PRO A 393 0.80 10.01 4.27
N GLY A 394 1.86 10.46 3.58
CA GLY A 394 3.18 10.71 4.14
C GLY A 394 3.21 11.63 5.37
N THR A 395 3.36 11.04 6.56
CA THR A 395 3.53 11.77 7.83
C THR A 395 4.96 12.30 8.05
N GLY A 396 5.44 13.10 7.08
CA GLY A 396 6.70 13.83 7.15
C GLY A 396 6.67 14.99 8.16
N PRO A 397 7.76 15.26 8.92
CA PRO A 397 7.69 16.11 10.11
C PRO A 397 7.48 17.60 9.80
N THR A 398 6.43 18.16 10.40
CA THR A 398 6.04 19.57 10.28
C THR A 398 7.15 20.56 10.65
N ILE A 399 7.45 21.49 9.74
CA ILE A 399 8.20 22.72 10.05
C ILE A 399 7.21 23.90 10.02
N PRO A 400 6.90 24.53 11.17
CA PRO A 400 5.94 25.62 11.20
C PRO A 400 6.50 26.91 10.58
N PRO A 401 5.68 27.70 9.88
CA PRO A 401 6.13 28.91 9.19
C PRO A 401 6.33 30.10 10.14
N GLY A 402 7.34 30.92 9.84
CA GLY A 402 7.39 32.32 10.28
C GLY A 402 8.52 32.73 11.22
N SER A 403 9.63 33.21 10.65
CA SER A 403 10.08 34.60 10.86
C SER A 403 11.47 34.88 10.26
N GLN A 404 11.51 35.59 9.13
CA GLN A 404 12.69 36.42 8.82
C GLN A 404 12.68 37.64 9.74
N PRO A 405 13.84 37.98 10.33
CA PRO A 405 14.34 39.34 10.09
C PRO A 405 15.83 39.39 9.75
N ALA A 406 16.19 40.40 8.95
CA ALA A 406 17.55 40.62 8.48
C ALA A 406 18.53 41.05 9.60
N GLY A 407 19.78 40.60 9.52
CA GLY A 407 20.87 41.14 10.34
C GLY A 407 22.17 40.34 10.25
N GLY A 408 23.18 40.85 9.55
CA GLY A 408 24.47 40.17 9.41
C GLY A 408 25.39 40.32 10.64
N GLY A 409 26.26 39.33 10.86
CA GLY A 409 27.34 39.38 11.84
C GLY A 409 28.05 38.04 11.99
N GLY A 410 29.35 37.98 11.71
CA GLY A 410 30.17 36.79 11.95
C GLY A 410 30.67 36.69 13.40
N LEU A 411 31.59 35.74 13.64
CA LEU A 411 32.05 35.20 14.95
C LEU A 411 31.07 34.14 15.48
N GLY A 412 31.51 32.96 15.96
CA GLY A 412 32.86 32.40 16.04
C GLY A 412 32.84 31.04 16.77
N CYS A 413 33.83 30.17 16.52
CA CYS A 413 33.86 28.79 17.01
C CYS A 413 33.85 28.66 18.55
N SER A 414 33.27 27.56 19.07
CA SER A 414 34.01 26.62 19.95
C SER A 414 33.20 25.35 20.25
N LEU A 415 33.49 24.24 19.55
CA LEU A 415 33.23 22.90 20.09
C LEU A 415 34.43 22.49 20.95
N ASN A 416 34.18 22.16 22.22
CA ASN A 416 35.06 21.35 23.07
C ASN A 416 34.27 20.07 23.40
N GLY A 417 34.79 18.85 23.29
CA GLY A 417 36.10 18.42 22.79
C GLY A 417 36.49 17.06 23.40
N ALA A 418 37.44 16.38 22.75
CA ALA A 418 38.08 15.11 23.15
C ALA A 418 37.24 13.81 23.05
N ALA A 419 37.77 12.67 22.56
CA ALA A 419 39.05 12.44 21.87
C ALA A 419 39.18 11.02 21.26
N ALA A 420 39.98 10.92 20.18
CA ALA A 420 40.84 9.76 19.79
C ALA A 420 40.17 8.44 19.36
N ASN A 421 40.72 7.57 18.47
CA ASN A 421 41.86 7.52 17.52
C ASN A 421 41.69 6.18 16.72
N HIS A 422 42.28 5.84 15.55
CA HIS A 422 43.17 6.42 14.51
C HIS A 422 43.10 5.44 13.30
N GLY A 423 43.33 5.80 12.02
CA GLY A 423 43.55 7.13 11.42
C GLY A 423 44.26 7.11 10.05
N ILE A 424 44.25 8.27 9.39
CA ILE A 424 45.17 8.83 8.37
C ILE A 424 45.35 8.15 6.97
N PRO A 425 45.64 8.95 5.90
CA PRO A 425 45.02 8.75 4.57
C PRO A 425 46.00 8.88 3.36
N THR A 426 45.48 8.82 2.12
CA THR A 426 45.99 9.62 0.96
C THR A 426 44.95 9.61 -0.17
N LEU A 427 44.33 10.73 -0.60
CA LEU A 427 44.87 11.87 -1.38
C LEU A 427 44.70 11.69 -2.91
N TYR A 428 43.62 12.27 -3.48
CA TYR A 428 43.64 12.90 -4.80
C TYR A 428 42.61 14.03 -4.88
N ALA A 429 43.09 15.27 -5.04
CA ALA A 429 42.30 16.41 -5.48
C ALA A 429 42.84 16.86 -6.83
N GLY A 430 41.95 17.14 -7.79
CA GLY A 430 42.32 17.41 -9.18
C GLY A 430 42.98 18.76 -9.40
N ILE A 431 43.73 18.87 -10.51
CA ILE A 431 44.08 20.15 -11.15
C ILE A 431 43.98 19.96 -12.67
N GLY A 432 43.05 20.64 -13.31
CA GLY A 432 42.94 20.67 -14.77
C GLY A 432 43.87 21.71 -15.40
N ALA A 433 44.38 21.43 -16.61
CA ALA A 433 44.83 22.47 -17.55
C ALA A 433 44.97 21.94 -18.99
N LEU A 434 44.35 22.66 -19.92
CA LEU A 434 44.48 22.54 -21.38
C LEU A 434 45.93 22.43 -21.89
N ALA A 435 46.17 21.51 -22.84
CA ALA A 435 47.26 21.63 -23.81
C ALA A 435 46.92 20.95 -25.15
N ILE A 436 46.56 21.76 -26.16
CA ILE A 436 46.45 21.32 -27.56
C ILE A 436 47.86 21.12 -28.13
N TRP A 437 48.19 19.93 -28.65
CA TRP A 437 49.11 19.77 -29.78
C TRP A 437 48.85 18.46 -30.53
N ALA A 438 48.64 18.56 -31.85
CA ALA A 438 48.44 17.41 -32.71
C ALA A 438 49.76 16.72 -33.07
N LEU A 439 49.79 15.39 -33.07
CA LEU A 439 50.74 14.60 -33.86
C LEU A 439 50.16 13.23 -34.23
N ARG A 440 50.57 12.72 -35.39
CA ARG A 440 49.83 11.76 -36.21
C ARG A 440 50.77 10.61 -36.61
N TRP A 441 50.53 9.38 -36.14
CA TRP A 441 50.91 8.10 -36.79
C TRP A 441 50.36 6.92 -35.94
N ARG A 442 49.47 6.06 -36.43
CA ARG A 442 49.58 4.93 -37.40
C ARG A 442 50.22 3.62 -36.88
N ARG A 443 49.36 2.58 -36.80
CA ARG A 443 49.62 1.12 -36.75
C ARG A 443 50.24 0.59 -35.43
N GLY A 444 49.79 -0.53 -34.85
CA GLY A 444 48.64 -1.40 -35.15
C GLY A 444 48.91 -2.90 -34.89
N ARG A 445 47.82 -3.70 -34.87
CA ARG A 445 47.74 -5.18 -34.74
C ARG A 445 47.96 -5.80 -33.34
N LYS A 446 46.90 -6.47 -32.89
CA LYS A 446 46.83 -7.91 -32.54
C LYS A 446 48.16 -8.60 -32.21
N ILE A 447 48.21 -9.18 -31.01
CA ILE A 447 48.12 -10.65 -30.92
C ILE A 447 46.69 -10.93 -30.46
#